data_AF-X0UPV7-F1
#
_entry.id   AF-X0UPV7-F1
#
_cell.length_a   1.000
_cell.length_b   1.000
_cell.length_c   1.000
_cell.angle_alpha   90.00
_cell.angle_beta   90.00
_cell.angle_gamma   90.00
#
_symmetry.space_group_name_H-M   'P 1'
#
loop_
_entity.id
_entity.type
_entity.pdbx_description
1 polymer ?
#
loop_
_entity_poly.entity_id
_entity_poly.type
_entity_poly.pdbx_seq_one_letter_code
_entity_poly.pdbx_strand_id
1 'polypeptide(L)'
;MLCILLSLTNDYLPYILATQKELLSYAETIKGIGVEEMMPRACIMGTGSSIPKRILSNKDLESIVDTTDEWIIRRTGIKERRISSNGGRESTTGLTTQASLKAIEMAGISPKSLDMIVVGTVTGDRMFPSTACMVQEALNAENAMAFDVSAGCTGFLYALSIADNAIRSGTCGTALVVGVDRLSSVIN
;
A
#
# COMPACT_ATOMS: atom_id res chain seq x y z
N MET A 1 2.12 7.23 -1.63
CA MET A 1 1.17 7.35 -0.49
C MET A 1 0.88 5.94 -0.01
N LEU A 2 0.77 5.73 1.30
CA LEU A 2 0.74 4.40 1.91
C LEU A 2 -0.28 4.40 3.05
N CYS A 3 -1.08 3.34 3.14
CA CYS A 3 -1.95 3.08 4.27
C CYS A 3 -1.98 1.59 4.64
N ILE A 4 -2.22 1.31 5.91
CA ILE A 4 -2.60 -0.02 6.41
C ILE A 4 -4.11 -0.01 6.61
N LEU A 5 -4.78 -1.00 6.04
CA LEU A 5 -6.19 -1.24 6.27
C LEU A 5 -6.35 -2.37 7.30
N LEU A 6 -7.12 -2.14 8.37
CA LEU A 6 -7.67 -3.20 9.20
C LEU A 6 -9.17 -3.32 8.99
N SER A 7 -9.67 -4.53 9.15
CA SER A 7 -11.07 -4.82 9.39
C SER A 7 -11.54 -4.24 10.73
N LEU A 8 -12.52 -3.32 10.70
CA LEU A 8 -13.33 -2.95 11.86
C LEU A 8 -14.59 -3.83 11.89
N THR A 9 -14.48 -5.03 12.44
CA THR A 9 -15.61 -5.75 13.06
C THR A 9 -15.10 -6.66 14.17
N ASN A 10 -15.03 -6.16 15.41
CA ASN A 10 -14.75 -7.00 16.58
C ASN A 10 -16.02 -7.54 17.27
N ASP A 11 -17.22 -7.25 16.74
CA ASP A 11 -18.48 -7.72 17.33
C ASP A 11 -19.06 -8.98 16.64
N TYR A 12 -18.48 -9.42 15.51
CA TYR A 12 -19.05 -10.49 14.68
C TYR A 12 -18.07 -11.63 14.32
N LEU A 13 -16.84 -11.62 14.85
CA LEU A 13 -15.90 -12.72 14.71
C LEU A 13 -16.45 -14.10 15.14
N PRO A 14 -17.30 -14.24 16.19
CA PRO A 14 -17.88 -15.55 16.52
C PRO A 14 -18.83 -16.13 15.45
N TYR A 15 -19.30 -15.32 14.48
CA TYR A 15 -20.25 -15.76 13.46
C TYR A 15 -19.55 -16.38 12.23
N ILE A 16 -18.30 -16.00 11.98
CA ILE A 16 -17.49 -16.50 10.85
C ILE A 16 -16.86 -17.86 11.18
N LEU A 17 -16.63 -18.15 12.47
CA LEU A 17 -16.00 -19.38 12.97
C LEU A 17 -17.00 -20.39 13.57
N ALA A 18 -18.30 -20.11 13.44
CA ALA A 18 -19.38 -20.90 14.05
C ALA A 18 -19.52 -22.30 13.41
N THR A 19 -19.67 -23.31 14.26
CA THR A 19 -20.02 -24.67 13.86
C THR A 19 -21.45 -24.73 13.30
N GLN A 20 -21.79 -25.79 12.53
CA GLN A 20 -23.13 -25.95 11.91
C GLN A 20 -24.31 -25.86 12.90
N LYS A 21 -24.05 -26.13 14.19
CA LYS A 21 -25.04 -26.05 15.27
C LYS A 21 -25.24 -24.62 15.79
N GLU A 22 -24.21 -23.79 15.77
CA GLU A 22 -24.24 -22.36 16.13
C GLU A 22 -24.83 -21.52 15.00
N LEU A 23 -24.56 -21.89 13.73
CA LEU A 23 -25.17 -21.26 12.55
C LEU A 23 -26.71 -21.32 12.55
N LEU A 24 -27.30 -22.39 13.09
CA LEU A 24 -28.76 -22.53 13.20
C LEU A 24 -29.39 -21.62 14.26
N SER A 25 -28.71 -21.37 15.39
CA SER A 25 -29.20 -20.38 16.36
C SER A 25 -28.98 -18.94 15.88
N TYR A 26 -27.90 -18.70 15.13
CA TYR A 26 -27.64 -17.39 14.53
C TYR A 26 -28.57 -17.08 13.35
N ALA A 27 -29.06 -18.08 12.63
CA ALA A 27 -30.03 -17.90 11.53
C ALA A 27 -31.34 -17.25 11.99
N GLU A 28 -31.73 -17.38 13.27
CA GLU A 28 -32.90 -16.67 13.82
C GLU A 28 -32.61 -15.19 14.11
N THR A 29 -31.39 -14.88 14.57
CA THR A 29 -30.91 -13.49 14.75
C THR A 29 -30.68 -12.78 13.42
N ILE A 30 -30.21 -13.50 12.39
CA ILE A 30 -29.88 -12.98 11.06
C ILE A 30 -31.13 -12.63 10.24
N LYS A 31 -32.31 -13.19 10.54
CA LYS A 31 -33.57 -12.89 9.83
C LYS A 31 -33.99 -11.41 9.87
N GLY A 32 -33.44 -10.60 10.77
CA GLY A 32 -33.69 -9.16 10.88
C GLY A 32 -32.54 -8.25 10.46
N ILE A 33 -31.36 -8.82 10.12
CA ILE A 33 -30.13 -8.08 9.84
C ILE A 33 -29.90 -8.07 8.33
N GLY A 34 -29.81 -6.89 7.73
CA GLY A 34 -29.44 -6.79 6.30
C GLY A 34 -28.02 -7.31 6.08
N VAL A 35 -27.77 -8.04 4.99
CA VAL A 35 -26.43 -8.58 4.63
C VAL A 35 -25.33 -7.50 4.69
N GLU A 36 -25.70 -6.24 4.47
CA GLU A 36 -24.83 -5.06 4.57
C GLU A 36 -24.28 -4.78 5.97
N GLU A 37 -25.01 -5.11 7.05
CA GLU A 37 -24.56 -4.93 8.44
C GLU A 37 -23.55 -5.99 8.90
N MET A 38 -23.44 -7.12 8.18
CA MET A 38 -22.53 -8.23 8.49
C MET A 38 -21.17 -8.14 7.78
N MET A 39 -20.97 -7.21 6.84
CA MET A 39 -19.73 -7.14 6.08
C MET A 39 -18.63 -6.39 6.87
N PRO A 40 -17.42 -6.98 7.01
CA PRO A 40 -16.29 -6.30 7.64
C PRO A 40 -15.98 -5.00 6.89
N ARG A 41 -15.85 -3.88 7.61
CA ARG A 41 -15.49 -2.59 7.00
C ARG A 41 -13.99 -2.36 7.10
N ALA A 42 -13.35 -1.96 6.01
CA ALA A 42 -11.95 -1.55 6.06
C ALA A 42 -11.81 -0.16 6.71
N CYS A 43 -10.77 0.00 7.53
CA CYS A 43 -10.39 1.27 8.15
C CYS A 43 -8.89 1.47 8.04
N ILE A 44 -8.44 2.71 7.83
CA ILE A 44 -7.02 3.04 7.83
C ILE A 44 -6.51 3.13 9.27
N MET A 45 -5.50 2.33 9.60
CA MET A 45 -4.96 2.21 10.97
C MET A 45 -3.60 2.85 11.14
N GLY A 46 -2.85 2.94 10.05
CA GLY A 46 -1.53 3.53 10.04
C GLY A 46 -1.21 4.01 8.64
N THR A 47 -0.43 5.08 8.57
CA THR A 47 0.09 5.62 7.31
C THR A 47 1.58 5.85 7.46
N GLY A 48 2.28 5.89 6.33
CA GLY A 48 3.71 6.10 6.31
C GLY A 48 4.14 6.72 5.00
N SER A 49 5.35 7.25 4.97
CA SER A 49 5.94 7.72 3.73
C SER A 49 7.45 7.63 3.80
N SER A 50 8.05 7.37 2.64
CA SER A 50 9.48 7.51 2.42
C SER A 50 9.67 8.19 1.08
N ILE A 51 10.59 9.15 1.06
CA ILE A 51 10.96 9.90 -0.14
C ILE A 51 12.49 9.92 -0.23
N PRO A 52 13.06 9.96 -1.43
CA PRO A 52 14.50 10.13 -1.59
C PRO A 52 15.01 11.41 -0.93
N LYS A 53 16.26 11.36 -0.48
CA LYS A 53 16.93 12.50 0.18
C LYS A 53 17.44 13.53 -0.83
N ARG A 54 17.90 13.10 -2.00
CA ARG A 54 18.45 14.01 -3.00
C ARG A 54 17.35 14.89 -3.58
N ILE A 55 17.57 16.19 -3.49
CA ILE A 55 16.74 17.23 -4.10
C ILE A 55 17.35 17.54 -5.47
N LEU A 56 16.51 17.60 -6.50
CA LEU A 56 16.84 18.13 -7.81
C LEU A 56 15.98 19.38 -8.01
N SER A 57 16.64 20.53 -7.96
CA SER A 57 15.98 21.82 -8.20
C SER A 57 15.69 22.02 -9.68
N ASN A 58 14.81 22.96 -10.01
CA ASN A 58 14.61 23.35 -11.41
C ASN A 58 15.89 23.88 -12.06
N LYS A 59 16.71 24.63 -11.31
CA LYS A 59 18.02 25.12 -11.78
C LYS A 59 18.98 23.99 -12.13
N ASP A 60 18.96 22.89 -11.37
CA ASP A 60 19.73 21.70 -11.75
C ASP A 60 19.19 21.08 -13.04
N LEU A 61 17.87 21.06 -13.22
CA LEU A 61 17.17 20.55 -14.42
C LEU A 61 17.48 21.35 -15.69
N GLU A 62 17.66 22.67 -15.61
CA GLU A 62 18.07 23.52 -16.74
C GLU A 62 19.40 23.06 -17.37
N SER A 63 20.27 22.44 -16.57
CA SER A 63 21.55 21.90 -17.05
C SER A 63 21.43 20.53 -17.74
N ILE A 64 20.26 19.90 -17.67
CA ILE A 64 20.01 18.53 -18.14
C ILE A 64 19.12 18.55 -19.39
N VAL A 65 18.13 19.43 -19.43
CA VAL A 65 17.16 19.55 -20.53
C VAL A 65 16.93 21.01 -20.90
N ASP A 66 16.51 21.27 -22.14
CA ASP A 66 16.21 22.62 -22.64
C ASP A 66 14.91 23.17 -22.01
N THR A 67 15.04 23.84 -20.87
CA THR A 67 13.94 24.40 -20.07
C THR A 67 14.44 25.56 -19.20
N THR A 68 13.51 26.30 -18.57
CA THR A 68 13.82 27.26 -17.50
C THR A 68 12.97 27.04 -16.25
N ASP A 69 13.42 27.51 -15.09
CA ASP A 69 12.68 27.52 -13.83
C ASP A 69 11.30 28.18 -13.99
N GLU A 70 11.24 29.36 -14.62
CA GLU A 70 10.00 30.08 -14.84
C GLU A 70 9.03 29.27 -15.70
N TRP A 71 9.53 28.58 -16.73
CA TRP A 71 8.72 27.73 -17.59
C TRP A 71 8.12 26.55 -16.81
N ILE A 72 8.93 25.85 -16.02
CA ILE A 72 8.51 24.69 -15.21
C ILE A 72 7.46 25.13 -14.18
N ILE A 73 7.73 26.19 -13.42
CA ILE A 73 6.81 26.70 -12.40
C ILE A 73 5.49 27.13 -13.05
N ARG A 74 5.53 27.88 -14.16
CA ARG A 74 4.32 28.36 -14.84
C ARG A 74 3.43 27.22 -15.33
N ARG A 75 4.01 26.13 -15.81
CA ARG A 75 3.26 25.01 -16.42
C ARG A 75 2.84 23.95 -15.42
N THR A 76 3.61 23.74 -14.35
CA THR A 76 3.42 22.59 -13.44
C THR A 76 3.32 22.97 -11.97
N GLY A 77 3.75 24.18 -11.58
CA GLY A 77 3.87 24.60 -10.19
C GLY A 77 5.05 23.97 -9.42
N ILE A 78 5.87 23.14 -10.07
CA ILE A 78 6.97 22.41 -9.42
C ILE A 78 8.20 23.30 -9.30
N LYS A 79 8.79 23.37 -8.10
CA LYS A 79 10.06 24.10 -7.82
C LYS A 79 11.27 23.18 -7.65
N GLU A 80 11.01 22.00 -7.10
CA GLU A 80 12.01 20.96 -6.86
C GLU A 80 11.33 19.59 -6.89
N ARG A 81 12.13 18.54 -7.04
CA ARG A 81 11.67 17.16 -6.88
C ARG A 81 12.69 16.31 -6.13
N ARG A 82 12.24 15.15 -5.65
CA ARG A 82 13.11 14.15 -5.04
C ARG A 82 13.47 13.08 -6.06
N ILE A 83 14.76 12.75 -6.12
CA ILE A 83 15.30 11.75 -7.03
C ILE A 83 16.09 10.72 -6.23
N SER A 84 15.91 9.44 -6.50
CA SER A 84 16.74 8.42 -5.85
C SER A 84 18.20 8.57 -6.25
N SER A 85 19.08 8.40 -5.28
CA SER A 85 20.51 8.26 -5.54
C SER A 85 20.76 6.92 -6.26
N ASN A 86 21.76 6.87 -7.14
CA ASN A 86 22.13 5.61 -7.80
C ASN A 86 22.71 4.63 -6.75
N GLY A 87 22.02 3.51 -6.53
CA GLY A 87 22.40 2.44 -5.60
C GLY A 87 21.91 2.62 -4.16
N GLY A 88 21.64 1.49 -3.47
CA GLY A 88 21.39 1.44 -2.02
C GLY A 88 19.92 1.40 -1.57
N ARG A 89 19.65 1.92 -0.37
CA ARG A 89 18.35 1.85 0.35
C ARG A 89 17.20 2.66 -0.27
N GLU A 90 17.46 3.43 -1.32
CA GLU A 90 16.47 4.26 -2.04
C GLU A 90 15.94 3.58 -3.33
N SER A 91 16.04 2.24 -3.40
CA SER A 91 15.37 1.43 -4.42
C SER A 91 13.84 1.46 -4.23
N THR A 92 13.08 0.98 -5.21
CA THR A 92 11.61 0.91 -5.11
C THR A 92 11.20 0.04 -3.93
N THR A 93 11.84 -1.11 -3.75
CA THR A 93 11.68 -1.96 -2.55
C THR A 93 12.10 -1.21 -1.29
N GLY A 94 13.27 -0.58 -1.26
CA GLY A 94 13.81 0.07 -0.06
C GLY A 94 12.95 1.25 0.44
N LEU A 95 12.44 2.08 -0.47
CA LEU A 95 11.50 3.16 -0.14
C LEU A 95 10.18 2.59 0.38
N THR A 96 9.70 1.51 -0.25
CA THR A 96 8.48 0.81 0.17
C THR A 96 8.63 0.27 1.58
N THR A 97 9.68 -0.52 1.86
CA THR A 97 9.96 -1.09 3.18
C THR A 97 10.03 -0.01 4.26
N GLN A 98 10.73 1.11 4.00
CA GLN A 98 10.82 2.21 4.96
C GLN A 98 9.48 2.88 5.24
N ALA A 99 8.66 3.09 4.20
CA ALA A 99 7.32 3.63 4.38
C ALA A 99 6.44 2.64 5.17
N SER A 100 6.50 1.36 4.82
CA SER A 100 5.74 0.27 5.45
C SER A 100 6.05 0.13 6.93
N LEU A 101 7.33 0.18 7.33
CA LEU A 101 7.73 0.14 8.74
C LEU A 101 7.08 1.27 9.55
N LYS A 102 7.04 2.50 9.01
CA LYS A 102 6.38 3.64 9.67
C LYS A 102 4.87 3.46 9.79
N ALA A 103 4.23 2.90 8.76
CA ALA A 103 2.80 2.62 8.82
C ALA A 103 2.48 1.52 9.83
N ILE A 104 3.29 0.45 9.87
CA ILE A 104 3.16 -0.66 10.82
C ILE A 104 3.35 -0.16 12.25
N GLU A 105 4.37 0.67 12.47
CA GLU A 105 4.63 1.33 13.76
C GLU A 105 3.44 2.22 14.18
N MET A 106 2.92 3.05 13.27
CA MET A 106 1.74 3.90 13.54
C MET A 106 0.49 3.08 13.86
N ALA A 107 0.30 1.93 13.19
CA ALA A 107 -0.82 1.03 13.43
C ALA A 107 -0.65 0.19 14.72
N GLY A 108 0.56 0.12 15.30
CA GLY A 108 0.83 -0.65 16.50
C GLY A 108 0.70 -2.17 16.31
N ILE A 109 0.91 -2.68 15.10
CA ILE A 109 0.75 -4.11 14.76
C ILE A 109 2.10 -4.79 14.51
N SER A 110 2.09 -6.13 14.54
CA SER A 110 3.24 -6.93 14.12
C SER A 110 3.23 -7.11 12.59
N PRO A 111 4.38 -7.09 11.89
CA PRO A 111 4.44 -7.46 10.47
C PRO A 111 3.84 -8.85 10.19
N LYS A 112 3.89 -9.77 11.17
CA LYS A 112 3.34 -11.13 11.05
C LYS A 112 1.80 -11.18 11.05
N SER A 113 1.12 -10.10 11.44
CA SER A 113 -0.35 -10.01 11.38
C SER A 113 -0.86 -9.49 10.04
N LEU A 114 0.02 -9.17 9.10
CA LEU A 114 -0.36 -8.85 7.73
C LEU A 114 -0.81 -10.13 7.01
N ASP A 115 -2.00 -10.09 6.44
CA ASP A 115 -2.54 -11.15 5.59
C ASP A 115 -2.30 -10.85 4.11
N MET A 116 -2.08 -9.57 3.76
CA MET A 116 -1.92 -9.10 2.39
C MET A 116 -0.96 -7.91 2.29
N ILE A 117 -0.12 -7.91 1.25
CA ILE A 117 0.71 -6.78 0.81
C ILE A 117 0.42 -6.54 -0.67
N VAL A 118 -0.12 -5.35 -0.99
CA VAL A 118 -0.41 -4.93 -2.37
C VAL A 118 0.39 -3.69 -2.69
N VAL A 119 1.25 -3.77 -3.70
CA VAL A 119 2.10 -2.64 -4.13
C VAL A 119 1.68 -2.15 -5.51
N GLY A 120 1.08 -0.97 -5.58
CA GLY A 120 0.86 -0.24 -6.81
C GLY A 120 2.16 0.40 -7.31
N THR A 121 2.78 -0.16 -8.34
CA THR A 121 4.01 0.36 -8.95
C THR A 121 4.15 -0.04 -10.42
N VAL A 122 4.81 0.82 -11.20
CA VAL A 122 5.28 0.49 -12.57
C VAL A 122 6.80 0.52 -12.68
N THR A 123 7.50 0.71 -11.56
CA THR A 123 8.95 0.89 -11.50
C THR A 123 9.59 -0.02 -10.45
N GLY A 124 9.10 -1.26 -10.36
CA GLY A 124 9.70 -2.30 -9.52
C GLY A 124 11.18 -2.49 -9.81
N ASP A 125 11.95 -2.90 -8.79
CA ASP A 125 13.41 -3.04 -8.93
C ASP A 125 13.82 -4.15 -9.91
N ARG A 126 12.90 -5.10 -10.18
CA ARG A 126 13.07 -6.27 -11.04
C ARG A 126 11.72 -6.61 -11.68
N MET A 127 11.75 -7.39 -12.76
CA MET A 127 10.54 -7.94 -13.39
C MET A 127 9.92 -9.07 -12.57
N PHE A 128 10.77 -9.88 -11.92
CA PHE A 128 10.39 -10.96 -11.01
C PHE A 128 11.52 -11.19 -10.00
N PRO A 129 11.22 -11.47 -8.71
CA PRO A 129 9.90 -11.45 -8.06
C PRO A 129 9.31 -10.03 -7.95
N SER A 130 8.05 -9.93 -7.52
CA SER A 130 7.35 -8.65 -7.34
C SER A 130 7.99 -7.79 -6.25
N THR A 131 7.77 -6.48 -6.28
CA THR A 131 8.18 -5.55 -5.23
C THR A 131 7.55 -5.94 -3.89
N ALA A 132 6.27 -6.33 -3.90
CA ALA A 132 5.56 -6.81 -2.73
C ALA A 132 6.23 -8.03 -2.09
N CYS A 133 6.69 -9.02 -2.86
CA CYS A 133 7.42 -10.18 -2.34
C CYS A 133 8.73 -9.76 -1.65
N MET A 134 9.49 -8.84 -2.27
CA MET A 134 10.72 -8.34 -1.67
C MET A 134 10.45 -7.57 -0.36
N VAL A 135 9.34 -6.85 -0.30
CA VAL A 135 8.90 -6.13 0.91
C VAL A 135 8.44 -7.10 1.99
N GLN A 136 7.72 -8.16 1.63
CA GLN A 136 7.30 -9.23 2.53
C GLN A 136 8.50 -9.84 3.26
N GLU A 137 9.54 -10.21 2.51
CA GLU A 137 10.80 -10.72 3.04
C GLU A 137 11.46 -9.68 3.97
N ALA A 138 11.59 -8.43 3.51
CA ALA A 138 12.25 -7.38 4.28
C ALA A 138 11.54 -7.02 5.61
N LEU A 139 10.21 -7.23 5.68
CA LEU A 139 9.40 -6.99 6.88
C LEU A 139 9.26 -8.23 7.78
N ASN A 140 9.72 -9.42 7.34
CA ASN A 140 9.40 -10.71 7.95
C ASN A 140 7.87 -10.94 8.07
N ALA A 141 7.11 -10.52 7.04
CA ALA A 141 5.65 -10.66 6.96
C ALA A 141 5.25 -12.00 6.31
N GLU A 142 5.73 -13.11 6.88
CA GLU A 142 5.70 -14.46 6.29
C GLU A 142 4.28 -14.98 5.97
N ASN A 143 3.26 -14.47 6.66
CA ASN A 143 1.87 -14.89 6.48
C ASN A 143 1.14 -14.14 5.34
N ALA A 144 1.71 -13.03 4.86
CA ALA A 144 1.00 -12.14 3.95
C ALA A 144 1.07 -12.62 2.51
N MET A 145 -0.04 -12.71 1.79
CA MET A 145 0.03 -12.81 0.33
C MET A 145 0.61 -11.51 -0.25
N ALA A 146 1.47 -11.60 -1.27
CA ALA A 146 2.22 -10.43 -1.77
C ALA A 146 2.21 -10.33 -3.30
N PHE A 147 1.72 -9.22 -3.85
CA PHE A 147 1.68 -8.98 -5.29
C PHE A 147 1.69 -7.49 -5.66
N ASP A 148 2.12 -7.20 -6.89
CA ASP A 148 2.16 -5.85 -7.45
C ASP A 148 0.93 -5.60 -8.34
N VAL A 149 0.50 -4.34 -8.41
CA VAL A 149 -0.55 -3.85 -9.31
C VAL A 149 0.02 -2.78 -10.22
N SER A 150 0.03 -3.04 -11.52
CA SER A 150 0.52 -2.10 -12.53
C SER A 150 -0.64 -1.26 -13.07
N ALA A 151 -0.86 -0.09 -12.47
CA ALA A 151 -1.90 0.86 -12.90
C ALA A 151 -1.45 2.33 -12.84
N GLY A 152 -0.15 2.58 -13.07
CA GLY A 152 0.44 3.93 -13.15
C GLY A 152 0.04 4.84 -11.98
N CYS A 153 -0.35 6.08 -12.29
CA CYS A 153 -0.76 7.08 -11.28
C CYS A 153 -1.96 6.65 -10.42
N THR A 154 -2.75 5.68 -10.86
CA THR A 154 -3.88 5.12 -10.09
C THR A 154 -3.52 3.84 -9.34
N GLY A 155 -2.25 3.41 -9.37
CA GLY A 155 -1.76 2.19 -8.73
C GLY A 155 -2.16 2.05 -7.26
N PHE A 156 -2.03 3.12 -6.48
CA PHE A 156 -2.46 3.14 -5.07
C PHE A 156 -3.96 2.91 -4.91
N LEU A 157 -4.80 3.56 -5.74
CA LEU A 157 -6.26 3.43 -5.64
C LEU A 157 -6.74 2.03 -6.05
N TYR A 158 -6.10 1.43 -7.05
CA TYR A 158 -6.39 0.06 -7.45
C TYR A 158 -6.00 -0.92 -6.35
N ALA A 159 -4.79 -0.78 -5.81
CA ALA A 159 -4.32 -1.59 -4.69
C ALA A 159 -5.24 -1.45 -3.46
N LEU A 160 -5.68 -0.22 -3.17
CA LEU A 160 -6.62 0.07 -2.09
C LEU A 160 -7.98 -0.59 -2.30
N SER A 161 -8.54 -0.53 -3.52
CA SER A 161 -9.81 -1.18 -3.84
C SER A 161 -9.74 -2.70 -3.74
N ILE A 162 -8.62 -3.30 -4.17
CA ILE A 162 -8.40 -4.75 -4.04
C ILE A 162 -8.35 -5.16 -2.57
N ALA A 163 -7.59 -4.43 -1.75
CA ALA A 163 -7.48 -4.71 -0.33
C ALA A 163 -8.80 -4.48 0.44
N ASP A 164 -9.54 -3.41 0.12
CA ASP A 164 -10.87 -3.16 0.67
C ASP A 164 -11.84 -4.32 0.36
N ASN A 165 -11.87 -4.77 -0.89
CA ASN A 165 -12.72 -5.91 -1.29
C ASN A 165 -12.29 -7.21 -0.59
N ALA A 166 -10.99 -7.44 -0.41
CA ALA A 166 -10.48 -8.61 0.32
C ALA A 166 -10.87 -8.58 1.81
N ILE A 167 -10.88 -7.40 2.42
CA ILE A 167 -11.34 -7.22 3.81
C ILE A 167 -12.85 -7.43 3.91
N ARG A 168 -13.61 -6.77 3.02
CA ARG A 168 -15.08 -6.87 2.98
C ARG A 168 -15.60 -8.28 2.67
N SER A 169 -14.82 -9.08 1.95
CA SER A 169 -15.15 -10.49 1.67
C SER A 169 -14.66 -11.46 2.75
N GLY A 170 -13.94 -10.97 3.77
CA GLY A 170 -13.42 -11.79 4.87
C GLY A 170 -12.20 -12.64 4.51
N THR A 171 -11.62 -12.50 3.32
CA THR A 171 -10.41 -13.23 2.91
C THR A 171 -9.12 -12.58 3.43
N CYS A 172 -9.21 -11.39 4.01
CA CYS A 172 -8.09 -10.63 4.57
C CYS A 172 -8.56 -9.89 5.83
N GLY A 173 -7.82 -9.99 6.94
CA GLY A 173 -8.08 -9.20 8.14
C GLY A 173 -7.27 -7.89 8.15
N THR A 174 -6.02 -7.96 7.70
CA THR A 174 -5.07 -6.83 7.68
C THR A 174 -4.30 -6.77 6.37
N ALA A 175 -4.38 -5.62 5.69
CA ALA A 175 -3.67 -5.39 4.43
C ALA A 175 -2.72 -4.19 4.52
N LEU A 176 -1.53 -4.33 3.94
CA LEU A 176 -0.58 -3.25 3.66
C LEU A 176 -0.74 -2.82 2.20
N VAL A 177 -1.14 -1.56 1.98
CA VAL A 177 -1.40 -1.01 0.64
C VAL A 177 -0.42 0.12 0.34
N VAL A 178 0.42 -0.08 -0.68
CA VAL A 178 1.52 0.84 -1.02
C VAL A 178 1.35 1.39 -2.42
N GLY A 179 1.50 2.70 -2.60
CA GLY A 179 1.79 3.31 -3.90
C GLY A 179 3.21 3.83 -3.93
N VAL A 180 4.02 3.35 -4.89
CA VAL A 180 5.43 3.71 -5.03
C VAL A 180 5.83 3.79 -6.49
N ASP A 181 6.56 4.85 -6.86
CA ASP A 181 7.27 4.87 -8.13
C ASP A 181 8.60 5.63 -8.02
N ARG A 182 9.61 5.09 -8.71
CA ARG A 182 10.93 5.68 -8.92
C ARG A 182 11.08 6.02 -10.40
N LEU A 183 10.24 6.93 -10.89
CA LEU A 183 10.15 7.27 -12.32
C LEU A 183 11.49 7.71 -12.92
N SER A 184 12.33 8.39 -12.15
CA SER A 184 13.68 8.82 -12.55
C SER A 184 14.63 7.68 -12.96
N SER A 185 14.21 6.43 -12.77
CA SER A 185 14.98 5.25 -13.16
C SER A 185 14.59 4.65 -14.49
N VAL A 186 13.45 5.08 -15.03
CA VAL A 186 12.86 4.59 -16.27
C VAL A 186 12.63 5.71 -17.29
N ILE A 187 12.81 6.97 -16.88
CA ILE A 187 12.74 8.15 -17.75
C ILE A 187 14.12 8.80 -17.85
N ASN A 188 14.49 9.24 -19.05
CA ASN A 188 15.77 9.88 -19.37
C ASN A 188 15.85 11.32 -18.87
#